data_AF-A0A378N6P4-F1
#
_entry.id   AF-A0A378N6P4-F1
#
_cell.length_a   1.000
_cell.length_b   1.000
_cell.length_c   1.000
_cell.angle_alpha   90.00
_cell.angle_beta   90.00
_cell.angle_gamma   90.00
#
_symmetry.space_group_name_H-M   'P 1'
#
loop_
_entity.id
_entity.type
_entity.pdbx_description
1 polymer ?
#
loop_
_entity_poly.entity_id
_entity_poly.type
_entity_poly.pdbx_seq_one_letter_code
_entity_poly.pdbx_strand_id
1 'polypeptide(L)'
;MLIEWRNQIVGDKIKAVTWNNYVRHLKALYNFGISQGLLNINRNPFNQLFIRESKRRKKTYSTEQLHKIDHILNNNVVLPDFLKPSWFVLAIIMTLRCTGIRRGQLVKLKISDVDLSNRTIYISPEINKNHDYHIVPISDSLYIHIERLITELKIRKQTDNCQLFNLNLFSRCSRRRGQPMSQNQLTHIFRHIF
;
A
#
# COMPACT_ATOMS: atom_id res chain seq x y z
N MET A 1 37.65 5.49 7.40
CA MET A 1 36.53 6.42 7.12
C MET A 1 35.18 5.77 6.78
N LEU A 2 34.93 5.15 5.61
CA LEU A 2 33.58 4.60 5.28
C LEU A 2 33.20 3.35 6.08
N ILE A 3 34.16 2.47 6.34
CA ILE A 3 33.97 1.28 7.18
C ILE A 3 33.74 1.69 8.65
N GLU A 4 34.45 2.70 9.14
CA GLU A 4 34.20 3.27 10.47
C GLU A 4 32.81 3.86 10.56
N TRP A 5 32.39 4.67 9.58
CA TRP A 5 31.04 5.24 9.54
C TRP A 5 29.98 4.13 9.57
N ARG A 6 30.15 3.08 8.75
CA ARG A 6 29.29 1.89 8.78
C ARG A 6 29.22 1.29 10.18
N ASN A 7 30.37 1.02 10.79
CA ASN A 7 30.45 0.35 12.09
C ASN A 7 29.87 1.22 13.22
N GLN A 8 29.91 2.55 13.08
CA GLN A 8 29.32 3.49 14.05
C GLN A 8 27.79 3.55 13.97
N ILE A 9 27.20 3.42 12.78
CA ILE A 9 25.75 3.65 12.60
C ILE A 9 24.92 2.38 12.47
N VAL A 10 25.50 1.30 11.94
CA VAL A 10 24.78 0.04 11.69
C VAL A 10 24.65 -0.72 12.98
N GLY A 11 23.42 -1.06 13.36
CA GLY A 11 23.10 -1.76 14.61
C GLY A 11 22.61 -0.82 15.70
N ASP A 12 23.21 0.37 15.80
CA ASP A 12 22.81 1.43 16.74
C ASP A 12 21.70 2.32 16.15
N LYS A 13 22.02 3.08 15.10
CA LYS A 13 21.11 4.09 14.51
C LYS A 13 20.28 3.55 13.35
N ILE A 14 20.86 2.68 12.53
CA ILE A 14 20.21 2.18 11.31
C ILE A 14 20.35 0.66 11.16
N LYS A 15 19.45 0.08 10.37
CA LYS A 15 19.47 -1.34 10.03
C LYS A 15 20.37 -1.60 8.82
N ALA A 16 20.82 -2.85 8.69
CA ALA A 16 21.61 -3.30 7.55
C ALA A 16 20.93 -3.03 6.19
N VAL A 17 19.60 -3.19 6.10
CA VAL A 17 18.83 -2.87 4.89
C VAL A 17 18.88 -1.37 4.55
N THR A 18 18.87 -0.50 5.57
CA THR A 18 18.99 0.96 5.40
C THR A 18 20.38 1.32 4.89
N TRP A 19 21.42 0.72 5.48
CA TRP A 19 22.80 0.87 5.01
C TRP A 19 22.96 0.44 3.55
N ASN A 20 22.48 -0.76 3.20
CA ASN A 20 22.52 -1.26 1.83
C ASN A 20 21.77 -0.34 0.86
N ASN A 21 20.68 0.30 1.31
CA ASN A 21 20.00 1.29 0.49
C ASN A 21 20.85 2.54 0.26
N TYR A 22 21.52 3.07 1.29
CA TYR A 22 22.47 4.18 1.14
C TYR A 22 23.61 3.82 0.19
N VAL A 23 24.26 2.67 0.39
CA VAL A 23 25.33 2.17 -0.49
C VAL A 23 24.83 2.04 -1.92
N ARG A 24 23.62 1.53 -2.16
CA ARG A 24 23.05 1.41 -3.51
C ARG A 24 22.93 2.78 -4.20
N HIS A 25 22.39 3.78 -3.53
CA HIS A 25 22.23 5.12 -4.10
C HIS A 25 23.56 5.85 -4.30
N LEU A 26 24.44 5.82 -3.30
CA LEU A 26 25.76 6.45 -3.37
C LEU A 26 26.64 5.78 -4.43
N LYS A 27 26.60 4.45 -4.52
CA LYS A 27 27.27 3.73 -5.60
C LYS A 27 26.77 4.16 -6.98
N ALA A 28 25.46 4.29 -7.18
CA ALA A 28 24.90 4.76 -8.46
C ALA A 28 25.37 6.18 -8.80
N LEU A 29 25.31 7.11 -7.84
CA LEU A 29 25.76 8.49 -8.01
C LEU A 29 27.25 8.57 -8.38
N TYR A 30 28.10 7.84 -7.66
CA TYR A 30 29.54 7.82 -7.93
C TYR A 30 29.86 7.17 -9.28
N ASN A 31 29.16 6.09 -9.64
CA ASN A 31 29.32 5.48 -10.97
C ASN A 31 28.98 6.49 -12.08
N PHE A 32 27.90 7.24 -11.93
CA PHE A 32 27.54 8.31 -12.86
C PHE A 32 28.65 9.36 -12.94
N GLY A 33 29.09 9.92 -11.81
CA GLY A 33 30.13 10.95 -11.77
C GLY A 33 31.46 10.51 -12.37
N ILE A 34 31.88 9.26 -12.13
CA ILE A 34 33.09 8.69 -12.75
C ILE A 34 32.88 8.53 -14.27
N SER A 35 31.74 7.97 -14.70
CA SER A 35 31.47 7.73 -16.13
C SER A 35 31.41 9.01 -16.97
N GLN A 36 31.00 10.13 -16.35
CA GLN A 36 30.90 11.45 -16.99
C GLN A 36 32.18 12.28 -16.83
N GLY A 37 33.24 11.73 -16.20
CA GLY A 37 34.49 12.47 -15.94
C GLY A 37 34.34 13.61 -14.92
N LEU A 38 33.22 13.70 -14.20
CA LEU A 38 32.96 14.71 -13.17
C LEU A 38 33.73 14.43 -11.88
N LEU A 39 34.08 13.16 -11.64
CA LEU A 39 34.88 12.74 -10.50
C LEU A 39 36.19 12.14 -11.01
N ASN A 40 37.31 12.73 -10.64
CA ASN A 40 38.64 12.24 -10.98
C ASN A 40 39.08 11.11 -10.03
N ILE A 41 38.29 10.03 -10.00
CA ILE A 41 38.55 8.82 -9.20
C ILE A 41 38.34 7.59 -10.07
N ASN A 42 39.28 6.64 -10.03
CA ASN A 42 39.27 5.48 -10.92
C ASN A 42 38.41 4.31 -10.41
N ARG A 43 38.02 4.34 -9.13
CA ARG A 43 37.22 3.29 -8.49
C ARG A 43 36.17 3.88 -7.58
N ASN A 44 34.96 3.33 -7.66
CA ASN A 44 33.86 3.73 -6.79
C ASN A 44 34.13 3.28 -5.33
N PRO A 45 34.17 4.21 -4.35
CA PRO A 45 34.48 3.91 -2.96
C PRO A 45 33.37 3.10 -2.24
N PHE A 46 32.17 3.03 -2.83
CA PHE A 46 31.05 2.23 -2.32
C PHE A 46 31.01 0.80 -2.84
N ASN A 47 32.00 0.40 -3.65
CA ASN A 47 32.14 -1.00 -4.05
C ASN A 47 32.39 -1.89 -2.83
N GLN A 48 31.78 -3.08 -2.83
CA GLN A 48 31.94 -4.11 -1.78
C GLN A 48 31.51 -3.66 -0.36
N LEU A 49 30.75 -2.56 -0.22
CA LEU A 49 30.23 -2.11 1.08
C LEU A 49 28.86 -2.69 1.48
N PHE A 50 28.25 -3.53 0.63
CA PHE A 50 27.01 -4.23 0.98
C PHE A 50 27.25 -5.21 2.12
N ILE A 51 26.33 -5.26 3.08
CA ILE A 51 26.40 -6.17 4.22
C ILE A 51 25.21 -7.13 4.21
N ARG A 52 25.40 -8.27 4.86
CA ARG A 52 24.36 -9.29 4.99
C ARG A 52 23.19 -8.75 5.81
N GLU A 53 21.99 -8.82 5.24
CA GLU A 53 20.76 -8.46 5.94
C GLU A 53 20.29 -9.61 6.83
N SER A 54 19.79 -9.27 8.01
CA SER A 54 19.11 -10.26 8.86
C SER A 54 17.80 -10.69 8.19
N LYS A 55 17.62 -12.00 7.99
CA LYS A 55 16.35 -12.57 7.52
C LYS A 55 15.34 -12.51 8.66
N ARG A 56 14.57 -11.42 8.73
CA ARG A 56 13.49 -11.28 9.71
C ARG A 56 12.22 -11.95 9.20
N ARG A 57 11.42 -12.49 10.12
CA ARG A 57 10.06 -12.96 9.80
C ARG A 57 9.26 -11.80 9.21
N LYS A 58 8.47 -12.09 8.17
CA LYS A 58 7.51 -11.12 7.63
C LYS A 58 6.54 -10.75 8.75
N LYS A 59 6.20 -9.46 8.86
CA LYS A 59 5.13 -9.04 9.76
C LYS A 59 3.81 -9.57 9.19
N THR A 60 3.18 -10.48 9.90
CA THR A 60 1.84 -11.00 9.63
C THR A 60 0.92 -10.58 10.77
N TYR A 61 -0.39 -10.60 10.52
CA TYR A 61 -1.35 -10.41 11.60
C TYR A 61 -1.26 -11.58 12.59
N SER A 62 -1.32 -11.27 13.89
CA SER A 62 -1.46 -12.28 14.93
C SER A 62 -2.88 -12.87 14.92
N THR A 63 -3.07 -14.01 15.59
CA THR A 63 -4.39 -14.64 15.72
C THR A 63 -5.40 -13.69 16.38
N GLU A 64 -4.99 -12.94 17.41
CA GLU A 64 -5.88 -11.96 18.07
C GLU A 64 -6.29 -10.83 17.11
N GLN A 65 -5.36 -10.36 16.27
CA GLN A 65 -5.65 -9.33 15.26
C GLN A 65 -6.62 -9.87 14.20
N LEU A 66 -6.49 -11.13 13.79
CA LEU A 66 -7.42 -11.77 12.87
C LEU A 66 -8.81 -11.93 13.49
N HIS A 67 -8.91 -12.33 14.76
CA HIS A 67 -10.20 -12.36 15.46
C HIS A 67 -10.85 -10.98 15.52
N LYS A 68 -10.08 -9.91 15.78
CA LYS A 68 -10.60 -8.54 15.76
C LYS A 68 -11.16 -8.16 14.38
N ILE A 69 -10.50 -8.57 13.29
CA ILE A 69 -11.03 -8.41 11.93
C ILE A 69 -12.36 -9.15 11.78
N ASP A 70 -12.43 -10.40 12.22
CA ASP A 70 -13.65 -11.21 12.11
C ASP A 70 -14.81 -10.61 12.92
N HIS A 71 -14.55 -10.09 14.12
CA HIS A 71 -15.55 -9.37 14.91
C HIS A 71 -16.08 -8.11 14.20
N ILE A 72 -15.19 -7.35 13.55
CA ILE A 72 -15.58 -6.18 12.74
C ILE A 72 -16.43 -6.62 11.54
N LEU A 73 -16.02 -7.68 10.83
CA LEU A 73 -16.75 -8.23 9.68
C LEU A 73 -18.15 -8.70 10.04
N ASN A 74 -18.31 -9.30 11.21
CA ASN A 74 -19.61 -9.76 11.73
C ASN A 74 -20.48 -8.62 12.29
N ASN A 75 -20.09 -7.34 12.12
CA ASN A 75 -20.74 -6.15 12.67
C ASN A 75 -20.89 -6.14 14.20
N ASN A 76 -20.10 -6.94 14.91
CA ASN A 76 -20.17 -7.05 16.37
C ASN A 76 -19.38 -5.94 17.08
N VAL A 77 -18.81 -5.00 16.34
CA VAL A 77 -18.00 -3.89 16.86
C VAL A 77 -18.49 -2.56 16.30
N VAL A 78 -18.72 -1.60 17.19
CA VAL A 78 -19.01 -0.21 16.81
C VAL A 78 -17.72 0.48 16.40
N LEU A 79 -17.59 0.79 15.11
CA LEU A 79 -16.47 1.58 14.60
C LEU A 79 -16.62 3.06 15.02
N PRO A 80 -15.51 3.75 15.34
CA PRO A 80 -15.51 5.19 15.57
C PRO A 80 -16.17 5.98 14.44
N ASP A 81 -16.81 7.10 14.76
CA ASP A 81 -17.59 7.88 13.78
C ASP A 81 -16.77 8.33 12.56
N PHE A 82 -15.49 8.63 12.75
CA PHE A 82 -14.60 9.03 11.64
C PHE A 82 -14.28 7.88 10.67
N LEU A 83 -14.48 6.62 11.08
CA LEU A 83 -14.37 5.44 10.22
C LEU A 83 -15.71 5.06 9.58
N LYS A 84 -16.81 5.72 9.95
CA LYS A 84 -18.11 5.44 9.32
C LYS A 84 -18.15 5.97 7.88
N PRO A 85 -18.86 5.26 6.99
CA PRO A 85 -19.72 4.11 7.29
C PRO A 85 -18.96 2.78 7.37
N SER A 86 -19.39 1.91 8.29
CA SER A 86 -18.73 0.61 8.53
C SER A 86 -18.64 -0.26 7.29
N TRP A 87 -19.70 -0.31 6.48
CA TRP A 87 -19.74 -1.12 5.27
C TRP A 87 -18.59 -0.79 4.28
N PHE A 88 -18.15 0.46 4.24
CA PHE A 88 -17.05 0.89 3.38
C PHE A 88 -15.71 0.38 3.90
N VAL A 89 -15.50 0.45 5.22
CA VAL A 89 -14.32 -0.12 5.88
C VAL A 89 -14.27 -1.64 5.67
N LEU A 90 -15.41 -2.31 5.78
CA LEU A 90 -15.52 -3.75 5.48
C LEU A 90 -15.13 -4.07 4.04
N ALA A 91 -15.57 -3.28 3.06
CA ALA A 91 -15.19 -3.48 1.67
C ALA A 91 -13.67 -3.39 1.47
N ILE A 92 -13.00 -2.42 2.12
CA ILE A 92 -11.53 -2.31 2.09
C ILE A 92 -10.86 -3.54 2.71
N ILE A 93 -11.30 -3.94 3.91
CA ILE A 93 -10.71 -5.08 4.63
C ILE A 93 -10.88 -6.37 3.81
N MET A 94 -12.08 -6.63 3.30
CA MET A 94 -12.36 -7.82 2.51
C MET A 94 -11.57 -7.83 1.21
N THR A 95 -11.45 -6.68 0.54
CA THR A 95 -10.61 -6.58 -0.66
C THR A 95 -9.18 -6.96 -0.33
N LEU A 96 -8.58 -6.39 0.72
CA LEU A 96 -7.20 -6.70 1.11
C LEU A 96 -7.03 -8.17 1.54
N ARG A 97 -7.99 -8.72 2.27
CA ARG A 97 -7.98 -10.11 2.76
C ARG A 97 -8.08 -11.12 1.61
N CYS A 98 -9.01 -10.93 0.70
CA CYS A 98 -9.31 -11.89 -0.37
C CYS A 98 -8.31 -11.80 -1.53
N THR A 99 -7.70 -10.64 -1.76
CA THR A 99 -6.91 -10.41 -2.99
C THR A 99 -5.41 -10.24 -2.76
N GLY A 100 -5.00 -9.87 -1.54
CA GLY A 100 -3.61 -9.50 -1.27
C GLY A 100 -3.10 -8.29 -2.09
N ILE A 101 -4.00 -7.49 -2.67
CA ILE A 101 -3.64 -6.31 -3.47
C ILE A 101 -2.75 -5.35 -2.65
N ARG A 102 -1.74 -4.76 -3.28
CA ARG A 102 -0.87 -3.81 -2.56
C ARG A 102 -1.67 -2.56 -2.19
N ARG A 103 -1.42 -2.02 -0.99
CA ARG A 103 -2.03 -0.77 -0.49
C ARG A 103 -2.04 0.37 -1.51
N GLY A 104 -0.92 0.58 -2.20
CA GLY A 104 -0.80 1.63 -3.21
C GLY A 104 -1.62 1.38 -4.48
N GLN A 105 -1.87 0.10 -4.83
CA GLN A 105 -2.72 -0.28 -5.94
C GLN A 105 -4.20 -0.09 -5.58
N LEU A 106 -4.63 -0.54 -4.40
CA LEU A 106 -6.01 -0.38 -3.93
C LEU A 106 -6.49 1.07 -3.98
N VAL A 107 -5.66 2.01 -3.54
CA VAL A 107 -6.00 3.45 -3.52
C VAL A 107 -6.09 4.03 -4.94
N LYS A 108 -5.49 3.40 -5.95
CA LYS A 108 -5.50 3.89 -7.33
C LYS A 108 -6.59 3.27 -8.21
N LEU A 109 -7.27 2.23 -7.73
CA LEU A 109 -8.36 1.59 -8.45
C LEU A 109 -9.48 2.59 -8.76
N LYS A 110 -10.01 2.48 -9.98
CA LYS A 110 -11.16 3.24 -10.48
C LYS A 110 -12.40 2.36 -10.54
N ILE A 111 -13.56 2.98 -10.73
CA ILE A 111 -14.82 2.24 -10.91
C ILE A 111 -14.77 1.40 -12.19
N SER A 112 -14.19 1.94 -13.27
CA SER A 112 -13.97 1.25 -14.56
C SER A 112 -13.12 -0.02 -14.45
N ASP A 113 -12.33 -0.14 -13.39
CA ASP A 113 -11.43 -1.28 -13.19
C ASP A 113 -12.18 -2.52 -12.68
N VAL A 114 -13.46 -2.42 -12.35
CA VAL A 114 -14.25 -3.52 -11.79
C VAL A 114 -15.26 -4.04 -12.79
N ASP A 115 -15.18 -5.34 -13.07
CA ASP A 115 -16.17 -6.07 -13.84
C ASP A 115 -16.89 -7.06 -12.92
N LEU A 116 -18.09 -6.67 -12.50
CA LEU A 116 -18.94 -7.49 -11.64
C LEU A 116 -19.45 -8.75 -12.34
N SER A 117 -19.67 -8.69 -13.66
CA SER A 117 -20.19 -9.82 -14.45
C SER A 117 -19.16 -10.94 -14.51
N ASN A 118 -17.91 -10.58 -14.82
CA ASN A 118 -16.80 -11.53 -14.88
C ASN A 118 -16.12 -11.75 -13.52
N ARG A 119 -16.57 -11.05 -12.47
CA ARG A 119 -16.04 -11.13 -11.10
C ARG A 119 -14.53 -10.86 -11.05
N THR A 120 -14.11 -9.76 -11.67
CA THR A 120 -12.69 -9.39 -11.78
C THR A 120 -12.45 -7.93 -11.46
N ILE A 121 -11.29 -7.65 -10.85
CA ILE A 121 -10.72 -6.31 -10.70
C ILE A 121 -9.45 -6.25 -11.55
N TYR A 122 -9.43 -5.33 -12.51
CA TYR A 122 -8.31 -5.07 -13.39
C TYR A 122 -7.36 -4.06 -12.75
N ILE A 123 -6.11 -4.45 -12.53
CA ILE A 123 -5.07 -3.52 -12.07
C ILE A 123 -4.27 -3.07 -13.29
N SER A 124 -4.48 -1.82 -13.69
CA SER A 124 -3.77 -1.22 -14.83
C SER A 124 -2.23 -1.28 -14.66
N PRO A 125 -1.48 -1.51 -15.75
CA PRO A 125 -0.02 -1.42 -15.76
C PRO A 125 0.55 -0.14 -15.15
N GLU A 126 -0.13 1.00 -15.32
CA GLU A 126 0.28 2.31 -14.76
C GLU A 126 0.29 2.33 -13.22
N ILE A 127 -0.49 1.43 -12.62
CA ILE A 127 -0.59 1.25 -11.18
C ILE A 127 0.51 0.29 -10.69
N ASN A 128 0.99 -0.60 -11.55
CA ASN A 128 1.95 -1.64 -11.20
C ASN A 128 3.40 -1.15 -11.35
N LYS A 129 4.24 -1.41 -10.33
CA LYS A 129 5.64 -0.97 -10.34
C LYS A 129 6.47 -1.60 -11.47
N ASN A 130 6.01 -2.75 -11.98
CA ASN A 130 6.69 -3.49 -13.03
C ASN A 130 6.08 -3.24 -14.42
N HIS A 131 5.10 -2.33 -14.55
CA HIS A 131 4.31 -2.10 -15.78
C HIS A 131 3.64 -3.36 -16.33
N ASP A 132 3.40 -4.35 -15.48
CA ASP A 132 2.70 -5.59 -15.84
C ASP A 132 1.22 -5.49 -15.50
N TYR A 133 0.35 -6.05 -16.34
CA TYR A 133 -1.08 -6.10 -16.07
C TYR A 133 -1.36 -7.21 -15.05
N HIS A 134 -2.33 -6.98 -14.16
CA HIS A 134 -2.69 -8.00 -13.17
C HIS A 134 -4.20 -8.01 -12.97
N ILE A 135 -4.80 -9.19 -13.07
CA ILE A 135 -6.23 -9.41 -12.82
C ILE A 135 -6.37 -10.07 -11.46
N VAL A 136 -7.31 -9.57 -10.66
CA VAL A 136 -7.63 -10.11 -9.35
C VAL A 136 -9.07 -10.62 -9.36
N PRO A 137 -9.32 -11.89 -8.99
CA PRO A 137 -10.67 -12.42 -8.93
C PRO A 137 -11.44 -11.87 -7.71
N ILE A 138 -12.76 -11.72 -7.86
CA ILE A 138 -13.70 -11.36 -6.82
C ILE A 138 -14.36 -12.64 -6.31
N SER A 139 -13.99 -13.08 -5.10
CA SER A 139 -14.63 -14.22 -4.44
C SER A 139 -16.10 -13.92 -4.08
N ASP A 140 -16.91 -14.96 -3.85
CA ASP A 140 -18.32 -14.78 -3.42
C ASP A 140 -18.45 -13.90 -2.17
N SER A 141 -17.56 -14.12 -1.20
CA SER A 141 -17.51 -13.34 0.02
C SER A 141 -17.13 -11.87 -0.21
N LEU A 142 -16.32 -11.58 -1.23
CA LEU A 142 -15.92 -10.21 -1.58
C LEU A 142 -17.00 -9.52 -2.43
N TYR A 143 -17.70 -10.28 -3.27
CA TYR A 143 -18.66 -9.78 -4.25
C TYR A 143 -19.70 -8.85 -3.62
N ILE A 144 -20.33 -9.26 -2.52
CA ILE A 144 -21.37 -8.48 -1.82
C ILE A 144 -20.84 -7.08 -1.41
N HIS A 145 -19.57 -7.00 -1.01
CA HIS A 145 -18.98 -5.72 -0.60
C HIS A 145 -18.63 -4.82 -1.79
N ILE A 146 -18.12 -5.39 -2.88
CA ILE A 146 -17.78 -4.64 -4.09
C ILE A 146 -19.05 -4.18 -4.82
N GLU A 147 -20.06 -5.03 -4.92
CA GLU A 147 -21.36 -4.70 -5.49
C GLU A 147 -22.02 -3.55 -4.72
N ARG A 148 -22.05 -3.62 -3.38
CA ARG A 148 -22.54 -2.53 -2.55
C ARG A 148 -21.76 -1.24 -2.77
N LEU A 149 -20.43 -1.32 -2.83
CA LEU A 149 -19.58 -0.15 -3.06
C LEU A 149 -19.90 0.52 -4.41
N ILE A 150 -20.00 -0.26 -5.49
CA ILE A 150 -20.37 0.25 -6.82
C ILE A 150 -21.76 0.87 -6.79
N THR A 151 -22.74 0.21 -6.15
CA THR A 151 -24.11 0.72 -6.03
C THR A 151 -24.14 2.07 -5.34
N GLU A 152 -23.42 2.23 -4.24
CA GLU A 152 -23.31 3.48 -3.48
C GLU A 152 -22.60 4.61 -4.25
N LEU A 153 -21.65 4.26 -5.13
CA LEU A 153 -20.99 5.19 -6.05
C LEU A 153 -21.92 5.64 -7.18
N LYS A 154 -22.71 4.71 -7.75
CA LYS A 154 -23.74 5.00 -8.76
C LYS A 154 -24.82 5.92 -8.22
N ILE A 155 -25.31 5.68 -7.00
CA ILE A 155 -26.28 6.57 -6.32
C ILE A 155 -25.74 8.00 -6.20
N ARG A 156 -24.43 8.15 -5.96
CA ARG A 156 -23.73 9.45 -5.89
C ARG A 156 -23.28 10.00 -7.24
N LYS A 157 -23.76 9.41 -8.35
CA LYS A 157 -23.47 9.82 -9.73
C LYS A 157 -21.96 9.97 -10.01
N GLN A 158 -21.14 9.10 -9.41
CA GLN A 158 -19.71 9.08 -9.71
C GLN A 158 -19.47 8.50 -11.10
N THR A 159 -18.49 9.05 -11.81
CA THR A 159 -18.10 8.59 -13.16
C THR A 159 -17.17 7.39 -13.07
N ASP A 160 -17.06 6.61 -14.15
CA ASP A 160 -16.23 5.39 -14.17
C ASP A 160 -14.74 5.66 -13.89
N ASN A 161 -14.26 6.87 -14.21
CA ASN A 161 -12.89 7.30 -13.94
C ASN A 161 -12.63 7.69 -12.47
N CYS A 162 -13.67 7.78 -11.64
CA CYS A 162 -13.51 8.12 -10.22
C CYS A 162 -12.86 6.97 -9.44
N GLN A 163 -12.17 7.34 -8.36
CA GLN A 163 -11.54 6.39 -7.44
C GLN A 163 -12.59 5.46 -6.79
N LEU A 164 -12.38 4.15 -6.90
CA LEU A 164 -13.26 3.12 -6.37
C LEU A 164 -13.35 3.19 -4.84
N PHE A 165 -12.21 3.17 -4.16
CA PHE A 165 -12.15 3.27 -2.70
C PHE A 165 -11.90 4.72 -2.27
N ASN A 166 -12.98 5.48 -2.04
CA ASN A 166 -12.88 6.84 -1.54
C ASN A 166 -13.78 7.11 -0.32
N LEU A 167 -13.22 6.98 0.90
CA LEU A 167 -13.95 7.25 2.15
C LEU A 167 -14.51 8.67 2.22
N ASN A 168 -13.88 9.64 1.54
CA ASN A 168 -14.27 11.05 1.59
C ASN A 168 -15.64 11.33 0.94
N LEU A 169 -16.16 10.39 0.13
CA LEU A 169 -17.50 10.46 -0.47
C LEU A 169 -18.61 9.99 0.48
N PHE A 170 -18.25 9.22 1.50
CA PHE A 170 -19.20 8.52 2.37
C PHE A 170 -19.17 9.03 3.82
N SER A 171 -17.98 9.43 4.30
CA SER A 171 -17.79 9.86 5.67
C SER A 171 -18.35 11.27 5.90
N ARG A 172 -19.18 11.40 6.94
CA ARG A 172 -19.69 12.70 7.42
C ARG A 172 -18.61 13.54 8.10
N CYS A 173 -17.57 12.90 8.63
CA CYS A 173 -16.50 13.54 9.38
C CYS A 173 -15.31 13.97 8.51
N SER A 174 -15.27 13.56 7.23
CA SER A 174 -14.14 13.90 6.36
C SER A 174 -14.16 15.38 5.98
N ARG A 175 -13.04 16.06 6.26
CA ARG A 175 -12.76 17.43 5.80
C ARG A 175 -12.30 17.48 4.33
N ARG A 176 -12.03 16.33 3.71
CA ARG A 176 -11.52 16.20 2.33
C ARG A 176 -12.62 15.83 1.33
N ARG A 177 -13.84 16.34 1.51
CA ARG A 177 -14.98 16.03 0.63
C ARG A 177 -14.65 16.38 -0.83
N GLY A 178 -14.98 15.47 -1.75
CA GLY A 178 -14.67 15.61 -3.18
C GLY A 178 -13.22 15.32 -3.58
N GLN A 179 -12.32 15.05 -2.63
CA GLN A 179 -10.92 14.73 -2.89
C GLN A 179 -10.67 13.21 -2.86
N PRO A 180 -9.68 12.71 -3.61
CA PRO A 180 -9.31 11.29 -3.55
C PRO A 180 -8.74 10.92 -2.18
N MET A 181 -9.09 9.72 -1.72
CA MET A 181 -8.52 9.10 -0.54
C MET A 181 -7.04 8.81 -0.79
N SER A 182 -6.17 9.08 0.19
CA SER A 182 -4.73 8.85 0.07
C SER A 182 -4.29 7.55 0.75
N GLN A 183 -3.08 7.08 0.41
CA GLN A 183 -2.45 5.95 1.12
C GLN A 183 -2.26 6.22 2.62
N ASN A 184 -2.10 7.49 3.00
CA ASN A 184 -1.99 7.90 4.41
C ASN A 184 -3.34 7.76 5.12
N GLN A 185 -4.46 8.12 4.48
CA GLN A 185 -5.79 7.88 5.04
C GLN A 185 -6.04 6.38 5.23
N LEU A 186 -5.70 5.55 4.23
CA LEU A 186 -5.79 4.10 4.36
C LEU A 186 -4.93 3.56 5.52
N THR A 187 -3.71 4.08 5.67
CA THR A 187 -2.85 3.71 6.81
C THR A 187 -3.45 4.13 8.14
N HIS A 188 -4.06 5.33 8.21
CA HIS A 188 -4.73 5.82 9.40
C HIS A 188 -5.92 4.93 9.77
N ILE A 189 -6.75 4.51 8.81
CA ILE A 189 -7.84 3.56 9.04
C ILE A 189 -7.32 2.30 9.76
N PHE A 190 -6.26 1.68 9.22
CA PHE A 190 -5.68 0.46 9.80
C PHE A 190 -5.06 0.67 11.18
N ARG A 191 -4.45 1.83 11.45
CA ARG A 191 -3.88 2.14 12.79
C ARG A 191 -4.93 2.23 13.90
N HIS A 192 -6.19 2.49 13.56
CA HIS A 192 -7.30 2.53 14.53
C HIS A 192 -8.07 1.22 14.61
N ILE A 193 -7.88 0.34 13.63
CA ILE A 193 -8.46 -1.00 13.63
C ILE A 193 -7.55 -1.98 14.37
N PHE A 194 -6.22 -1.87 14.23
CA PHE A 194 -5.23 -2.78 14.80
C PHE A 194 -4.43 -2.17 15.95
#